data_AF-A0A2D7MQV4-F1
#
_entry.id   AF-A0A2D7MQV4-F1
#
_cell.length_a   1.000
_cell.length_b   1.000
_cell.length_c   1.000
_cell.angle_alpha   90.00
_cell.angle_beta   90.00
_cell.angle_gamma   90.00
#
_symmetry.space_group_name_H-M   'P 1'
#
loop_
_entity.id
_entity.type
_entity.pdbx_description
1 polymer ?
#
loop_
_entity_poly.entity_id
_entity_poly.type
_entity_poly.pdbx_seq_one_letter_code
_entity_poly.pdbx_strand_id
1 'polypeptide(L)'
;MYAIILAALLSFQTSTVQGTWVNIDDETGVEKSEITLYVENGKLYGKIERLLLPEDQGKVCEKCKGKEKNQPIEGLIIVKGLAKDGEVWTDGKILDPANGKSYDCAIKLDDSNTLNVRGYLGFSFIGRSQVWKRKA
;
A
#
# COMPACT_ATOMS: atom_id res chain seq x y z
N MET A 1 54.22 3.77 -16.07
CA MET A 1 53.17 2.75 -16.19
C MET A 1 52.29 2.86 -14.95
N TYR A 2 51.21 3.66 -15.00
CA TYR A 2 50.27 3.83 -13.89
C TYR A 2 48.98 3.11 -14.26
N ALA A 3 48.66 2.02 -13.58
CA ALA A 3 47.40 1.31 -13.73
C ALA A 3 46.32 2.09 -12.97
N ILE A 4 45.36 2.66 -13.71
CA ILE A 4 44.16 3.28 -13.13
C ILE A 4 43.18 2.13 -12.84
N ILE A 5 42.96 1.83 -11.57
CA ILE A 5 41.92 0.88 -11.13
C ILE A 5 40.60 1.66 -11.08
N LEU A 6 39.71 1.37 -12.04
CA LEU A 6 38.36 1.92 -12.07
C LEU A 6 37.47 1.06 -11.14
N ALA A 7 37.24 1.51 -9.91
CA ALA A 7 36.29 0.87 -9.01
C ALA A 7 34.86 1.20 -9.46
N ALA A 8 34.16 0.22 -10.03
CA ALA A 8 32.74 0.35 -10.35
C ALA A 8 31.93 0.36 -9.05
N LEU A 9 31.30 1.50 -8.73
CA LEU A 9 30.36 1.61 -7.63
C LEU A 9 29.07 0.89 -8.02
N LEU A 10 28.91 -0.35 -7.58
CA LEU A 10 27.63 -1.06 -7.64
C LEU A 10 26.66 -0.34 -6.68
N SER A 11 25.77 0.47 -7.25
CA SER A 11 24.66 1.06 -6.51
C SER A 11 23.63 -0.05 -6.25
N PHE A 12 23.65 -0.64 -5.05
CA PHE A 12 22.55 -1.49 -4.60
C PHE A 12 21.31 -0.61 -4.41
N GLN A 13 20.40 -0.63 -5.38
CA GLN A 13 19.06 -0.07 -5.17
C GLN A 13 18.33 -0.98 -4.18
N THR A 14 18.22 -0.53 -2.93
CA THR A 14 17.31 -1.16 -1.98
C THR A 14 15.89 -0.82 -2.41
N SER A 15 15.14 -1.83 -2.84
CA SER A 15 13.72 -1.64 -3.12
C SER A 15 13.00 -1.30 -1.82
N THR A 16 12.17 -0.26 -1.86
CA THR A 16 11.41 0.21 -0.69
C THR A 16 9.92 -0.01 -0.92
N VAL A 17 9.15 0.02 0.18
CA VAL A 17 7.68 0.00 0.12
C VAL A 17 7.10 1.27 -0.52
N GLN A 18 7.87 2.36 -0.59
CA GLN A 18 7.40 3.60 -1.20
C GLN A 18 7.24 3.45 -2.71
N GLY A 19 6.29 4.17 -3.27
CA GLY A 19 5.95 4.13 -4.69
C GLY A 19 4.49 3.78 -4.95
N THR A 20 4.14 3.59 -6.21
CA THR A 20 2.76 3.28 -6.62
C THR A 20 2.59 1.78 -6.84
N TRP A 21 1.49 1.27 -6.33
CA TRP A 21 1.15 -0.15 -6.30
C TRP A 21 -0.26 -0.35 -6.85
N VAL A 22 -0.46 -1.46 -7.54
CA VAL A 22 -1.76 -1.88 -8.04
C VAL A 22 -2.26 -3.03 -7.17
N ASN A 23 -3.42 -2.86 -6.54
CA ASN A 23 -4.07 -3.97 -5.84
C ASN A 23 -4.87 -4.82 -6.83
N ILE A 24 -4.75 -6.13 -6.70
CA ILE A 24 -5.37 -7.10 -7.58
C ILE A 24 -6.40 -7.87 -6.76
N ASP A 25 -7.53 -8.17 -7.38
CA ASP A 25 -8.48 -9.12 -6.83
C ASP A 25 -7.96 -10.55 -7.00
N ASP A 26 -7.68 -11.23 -5.89
CA ASP A 26 -7.02 -12.54 -5.92
C ASP A 26 -7.87 -13.66 -6.56
N GLU A 27 -9.21 -13.47 -6.68
CA GLU A 27 -10.11 -14.44 -7.30
C GLU A 27 -10.26 -14.21 -8.82
N THR A 28 -10.34 -12.95 -9.24
CA THR A 28 -10.65 -12.57 -10.63
C THR A 28 -9.44 -12.08 -11.43
N GLY A 29 -8.33 -11.75 -10.76
CA GLY A 29 -7.13 -11.18 -11.38
C GLY A 29 -7.29 -9.72 -11.84
N VAL A 30 -8.41 -9.09 -11.48
CA VAL A 30 -8.75 -7.73 -11.90
C VAL A 30 -7.99 -6.70 -11.09
N GLU A 31 -7.33 -5.78 -11.78
CA GLU A 31 -6.69 -4.60 -11.17
C GLU A 31 -7.77 -3.60 -10.72
N LYS A 32 -7.74 -3.23 -9.44
CA LYS A 32 -8.82 -2.42 -8.84
C LYS A 32 -8.43 -0.97 -8.63
N SER A 33 -7.25 -0.71 -8.08
CA SER A 33 -6.82 0.65 -7.77
C SER A 33 -5.31 0.81 -7.78
N GLU A 34 -4.87 2.02 -8.12
CA GLU A 34 -3.51 2.49 -7.95
C GLU A 34 -3.37 3.22 -6.61
N ILE A 35 -2.44 2.77 -5.78
CA ILE A 35 -2.23 3.24 -4.42
C ILE A 35 -0.77 3.67 -4.28
N THR A 36 -0.55 4.94 -3.94
CA THR A 36 0.80 5.45 -3.66
C THR A 36 1.10 5.35 -2.18
N LEU A 37 2.15 4.60 -1.85
CA LEU A 37 2.71 4.49 -0.51
C LEU A 37 3.82 5.53 -0.32
N TYR A 38 3.78 6.24 0.81
CA TYR A 38 4.74 7.27 1.15
C TYR A 38 5.01 7.30 2.66
N VAL A 39 6.20 7.77 3.05
CA VAL A 39 6.57 7.93 4.45
C VAL A 39 6.49 9.41 4.82
N GLU A 40 5.78 9.70 5.90
CA GLU A 40 5.67 11.03 6.48
C GLU A 40 5.90 10.91 7.99
N ASN A 41 6.77 11.74 8.56
CA ASN A 41 7.11 11.73 10.00
C ASN A 41 7.49 10.32 10.53
N GLY A 42 8.20 9.54 9.72
CA GLY A 42 8.64 8.18 10.08
C GLY A 42 7.54 7.11 10.07
N LYS A 43 6.34 7.44 9.59
CA LYS A 43 5.22 6.51 9.46
C LYS A 43 4.84 6.32 8.00
N LEU A 44 4.43 5.11 7.63
CA LEU A 44 3.96 4.79 6.29
C LEU A 44 2.47 5.07 6.14
N TYR A 45 2.12 5.70 5.02
CA TYR A 45 0.78 6.02 4.59
C TYR A 45 0.57 5.54 3.17
N GLY A 46 -0.70 5.43 2.78
CA GLY A 46 -1.08 5.03 1.42
C GLY A 46 -2.34 5.70 0.98
N LYS A 47 -2.28 6.32 -0.19
CA LYS A 47 -3.36 7.10 -0.80
C LYS A 47 -3.83 6.43 -2.10
N ILE A 48 -5.14 6.33 -2.29
CA ILE A 48 -5.71 5.90 -3.57
C ILE A 48 -5.53 7.05 -4.56
N GLU A 49 -4.73 6.83 -5.60
CA GLU A 49 -4.55 7.81 -6.67
C GLU A 49 -5.59 7.64 -7.78
N ARG A 50 -5.98 6.39 -8.06
CA ARG A 50 -6.92 6.07 -9.14
C ARG A 50 -7.70 4.79 -8.90
N LEU A 51 -8.97 4.79 -9.25
CA LEU A 51 -9.79 3.58 -9.42
C LEU A 51 -9.72 3.13 -10.89
N LEU A 52 -9.32 1.88 -11.10
CA LEU A 52 -9.04 1.35 -12.44
C LEU A 52 -10.29 0.85 -13.15
N LEU A 53 -11.32 0.49 -12.38
CA LEU A 53 -12.61 0.04 -12.90
C LEU A 53 -13.50 1.25 -13.24
N PRO A 54 -13.99 1.38 -14.48
CA PRO A 54 -14.85 2.50 -14.89
C PRO A 54 -16.09 2.66 -14.01
N GLU A 55 -16.68 1.56 -13.55
CA GLU A 55 -17.84 1.54 -12.67
C GLU A 55 -17.53 2.06 -11.25
N ASP A 56 -16.26 2.14 -10.85
CA ASP A 56 -15.83 2.61 -9.55
C ASP A 56 -15.38 4.08 -9.56
N GLN A 57 -15.05 4.63 -10.73
CA GLN A 57 -14.59 6.01 -10.86
C GLN A 57 -15.66 7.01 -10.40
N GLY A 58 -15.22 8.04 -9.66
CA GLY A 58 -16.11 9.06 -9.10
C GLY A 58 -16.95 8.60 -7.90
N LYS A 59 -16.85 7.34 -7.45
CA LYS A 59 -17.52 6.89 -6.22
C LYS A 59 -17.01 7.63 -4.99
N VAL A 60 -17.93 7.84 -4.05
CA VAL A 60 -17.64 8.36 -2.72
C VAL A 60 -17.73 7.25 -1.68
N CYS A 61 -17.01 7.37 -0.56
CA CYS A 61 -17.09 6.39 0.52
C CYS A 61 -18.33 6.63 1.41
N GLU A 62 -19.50 6.16 0.97
CA GLU A 62 -20.77 6.33 1.68
C GLU A 62 -20.79 5.63 3.05
N LYS A 63 -20.16 4.46 3.13
CA LYS A 63 -20.12 3.63 4.34
C LYS A 63 -19.04 4.05 5.33
N CYS A 64 -18.10 4.90 4.90
CA CYS A 64 -17.06 5.43 5.78
C CYS A 64 -17.68 6.27 6.91
N LYS A 65 -16.90 6.45 7.97
CA LYS A 65 -17.27 7.27 9.13
C LYS A 65 -16.31 8.45 9.25
N GLY A 66 -16.69 9.45 10.04
CA GLY A 66 -15.84 10.60 10.32
C GLY A 66 -15.52 11.41 9.07
N LYS A 67 -14.25 11.83 8.94
CA LYS A 67 -13.75 12.72 7.89
C LYS A 67 -13.66 12.05 6.52
N GLU A 68 -13.68 10.72 6.46
CA GLU A 68 -13.67 9.96 5.21
C GLU A 68 -15.09 9.71 4.65
N LYS A 69 -16.15 10.01 5.43
CA LYS A 69 -17.54 9.81 4.98
C LYS A 69 -17.89 10.74 3.83
N ASN A 70 -18.50 10.18 2.78
CA ASN A 70 -18.95 10.89 1.57
C ASN A 70 -17.83 11.65 0.85
N GLN A 71 -16.56 11.34 1.13
CA GLN A 71 -15.44 11.85 0.36
C GLN A 71 -15.23 10.98 -0.88
N PRO A 72 -14.74 11.55 -2.00
CA PRO A 72 -14.30 10.76 -3.15
C PRO A 72 -13.32 9.67 -2.70
N ILE A 73 -13.49 8.45 -3.20
CA ILE A 73 -12.60 7.33 -2.85
C ILE A 73 -11.19 7.60 -3.38
N GLU A 74 -11.08 8.10 -4.60
CA GLU A 74 -9.84 8.68 -5.12
C GLU A 74 -9.44 9.87 -4.27
N GLY A 75 -8.21 9.88 -3.78
CA GLY A 75 -7.73 10.87 -2.82
C GLY A 75 -7.71 10.40 -1.37
N LEU A 76 -8.46 9.34 -1.01
CA LEU A 76 -8.45 8.84 0.37
C LEU A 76 -7.10 8.26 0.74
N ILE A 77 -6.60 8.70 1.89
CA ILE A 77 -5.55 7.99 2.62
C ILE A 77 -6.22 6.79 3.27
N ILE A 78 -5.91 5.58 2.78
CA ILE A 78 -6.47 4.32 3.29
C ILE A 78 -5.52 3.62 4.24
N VAL A 79 -4.22 3.68 3.99
CA VAL A 79 -3.17 3.13 4.86
C VAL A 79 -2.67 4.27 5.74
N LYS A 80 -2.73 4.10 7.07
CA LYS A 80 -2.47 5.17 8.04
C LYS A 80 -1.52 4.74 9.14
N GLY A 81 -0.38 5.41 9.21
CA GLY A 81 0.42 5.49 10.41
C GLY A 81 1.22 4.24 10.76
N LEU A 82 1.58 3.41 9.78
CA LEU A 82 2.35 2.20 10.09
C LEU A 82 3.77 2.56 10.54
N ALA A 83 4.24 1.91 11.60
CA ALA A 83 5.61 1.96 12.08
C ALA A 83 6.45 0.89 11.39
N LYS A 84 7.73 1.17 11.16
CA LYS A 84 8.68 0.15 10.68
C LYS A 84 9.16 -0.71 11.86
N ASP A 85 9.00 -2.01 11.75
CA ASP A 85 9.51 -3.05 12.66
C ASP A 85 10.27 -4.11 11.85
N GLY A 86 11.60 -4.02 11.86
CA GLY A 86 12.46 -4.82 10.98
C GLY A 86 12.14 -4.62 9.50
N GLU A 87 11.66 -5.68 8.85
CA GLU A 87 11.25 -5.69 7.42
C GLU A 87 9.76 -5.37 7.21
N VAL A 88 8.97 -5.30 8.28
CA VAL A 88 7.52 -5.14 8.23
C VAL A 88 7.14 -3.73 8.64
N TRP A 89 6.11 -3.18 8.01
CA TRP A 89 5.42 -2.00 8.50
C TRP A 89 4.14 -2.44 9.21
N THR A 90 3.90 -2.05 10.45
CA THR A 90 2.77 -2.52 11.30
C THR A 90 2.26 -1.41 12.24
N ASP A 91 1.39 -1.72 13.20
CA ASP A 91 0.84 -0.81 14.23
C ASP A 91 0.00 0.36 13.69
N GLY A 92 -0.29 0.34 12.39
CA GLY A 92 -1.20 1.27 11.73
C GLY A 92 -2.49 0.60 11.30
N LYS A 93 -3.29 1.32 10.52
CA LYS A 93 -4.57 0.82 10.03
C LYS A 93 -4.71 0.93 8.53
N ILE A 94 -5.55 0.07 7.97
CA ILE A 94 -6.03 0.15 6.59
C ILE A 94 -7.55 0.32 6.59
N LEU A 95 -8.07 1.30 5.86
CA LEU A 95 -9.49 1.53 5.61
C LEU A 95 -9.90 0.81 4.33
N ASP A 96 -10.97 0.03 4.39
CA ASP A 96 -11.66 -0.53 3.23
C ASP A 96 -12.84 0.38 2.85
N PRO A 97 -12.78 1.13 1.73
CA PRO A 97 -13.86 2.01 1.32
C PRO A 97 -15.16 1.27 0.95
N ALA A 98 -15.08 -0.01 0.55
CA ALA A 98 -16.24 -0.78 0.08
C ALA A 98 -17.19 -1.14 1.23
N ASN A 99 -16.67 -1.25 2.46
CA ASN A 99 -17.46 -1.52 3.67
C ASN A 99 -17.33 -0.44 4.76
N GLY A 100 -16.44 0.54 4.59
CA GLY A 100 -16.22 1.66 5.50
C GLY A 100 -15.53 1.30 6.82
N LYS A 101 -14.95 0.10 6.93
CA LYS A 101 -14.30 -0.39 8.15
C LYS A 101 -12.78 -0.20 8.08
N SER A 102 -12.19 0.05 9.24
CA SER A 102 -10.74 0.10 9.40
C SER A 102 -10.24 -1.13 10.15
N TYR A 103 -9.13 -1.67 9.68
CA TYR A 103 -8.49 -2.88 10.16
C TYR A 103 -7.06 -2.56 10.60
N ASP A 104 -6.51 -3.31 11.54
CA ASP A 104 -5.08 -3.26 11.80
C ASP A 104 -4.34 -3.76 10.56
N CYS A 105 -3.20 -3.15 10.25
CA CYS A 105 -2.52 -3.37 8.97
C CYS A 105 -1.05 -3.74 9.18
N ALA A 106 -0.61 -4.75 8.45
CA ALA A 106 0.81 -5.06 8.26
C ALA A 106 1.14 -5.08 6.77
N ILE A 107 2.27 -4.48 6.39
CA ILE A 107 2.78 -4.43 5.02
C ILE A 107 4.21 -4.96 5.00
N LYS A 108 4.47 -5.93 4.11
CA LYS A 108 5.82 -6.46 3.87
C LYS A 108 6.12 -6.42 2.38
N LEU A 109 7.35 -6.02 2.05
CA LEU A 109 7.88 -6.16 0.70
C LEU A 109 8.44 -7.58 0.56
N ASP A 110 7.82 -8.42 -0.28
CA ASP A 110 8.28 -9.80 -0.51
C ASP A 110 9.42 -9.82 -1.53
N ASP A 111 9.32 -8.99 -2.56
CA ASP A 111 10.38 -8.75 -3.55
C ASP A 111 10.26 -7.31 -4.08
N SER A 112 11.16 -6.89 -4.97
CA SER A 112 11.18 -5.52 -5.48
C SER A 112 9.85 -5.05 -6.10
N ASN A 113 9.00 -5.95 -6.59
CA ASN A 113 7.76 -5.69 -7.31
C ASN A 113 6.50 -6.30 -6.66
N THR A 114 6.63 -7.02 -5.54
CA THR A 114 5.52 -7.69 -4.86
C THR A 114 5.44 -7.24 -3.41
N LEU A 115 4.27 -6.76 -3.01
CA LEU A 115 3.99 -6.27 -1.67
C LEU A 115 2.81 -7.03 -1.07
N ASN A 116 3.01 -7.59 0.11
CA ASN A 116 1.98 -8.27 0.89
C ASN A 116 1.31 -7.26 1.81
N VAL A 117 0.00 -7.07 1.67
CA VAL A 117 -0.82 -6.20 2.53
C VAL A 117 -1.77 -7.08 3.32
N ARG A 118 -1.69 -7.04 4.65
CA ARG A 118 -2.58 -7.79 5.52
C ARG A 118 -3.41 -6.86 6.38
N GLY A 119 -4.74 -7.00 6.27
CA GLY A 119 -5.71 -6.37 7.16
C GLY A 119 -6.30 -7.38 8.14
N TYR A 120 -6.34 -7.06 9.44
CA TYR A 120 -6.83 -7.96 10.48
C TYR A 120 -7.57 -7.25 11.62
N LEU A 121 -8.27 -8.01 12.46
CA LEU A 121 -8.98 -7.50 13.65
C LEU A 121 -8.35 -8.06 14.93
N GLY A 122 -7.64 -7.22 15.68
CA GLY A 122 -7.01 -7.60 16.94
C GLY A 122 -5.79 -8.48 16.73
N PHE A 123 -6.00 -9.78 16.50
CA PHE A 123 -4.90 -10.72 16.22
C PHE A 123 -4.68 -10.90 14.72
N SER A 124 -3.42 -10.93 14.29
CA SER A 124 -3.04 -11.00 12.87
C SER A 124 -3.55 -12.24 12.13
N PHE A 125 -3.85 -13.36 12.83
CA PHE A 125 -4.40 -14.56 12.20
C PHE A 125 -5.87 -14.41 11.77
N ILE A 126 -6.63 -13.49 12.37
CA ILE A 126 -8.03 -13.20 11.99
C ILE A 126 -8.04 -12.02 11.02
N GLY A 127 -7.74 -12.29 9.75
CA GLY A 127 -7.63 -11.26 8.73
C GLY A 127 -7.57 -11.80 7.31
N ARG A 128 -7.36 -10.90 6.36
CA ARG A 128 -7.14 -11.19 4.94
C ARG A 128 -5.84 -10.56 4.48
N SER A 129 -5.12 -11.27 3.62
CA SER A 129 -3.97 -10.74 2.90
C SER A 129 -4.37 -10.46 1.45
N GLN A 130 -3.72 -9.48 0.85
CA GLN A 130 -3.78 -9.15 -0.57
C GLN A 130 -2.36 -8.99 -1.10
N VAL A 131 -2.17 -9.33 -2.36
CA VAL A 131 -0.93 -9.06 -3.08
C VAL A 131 -1.10 -7.81 -3.92
N TRP A 132 -0.21 -6.84 -3.73
CA TRP A 132 -0.12 -5.66 -4.57
C TRP A 132 1.12 -5.75 -5.46
N LYS A 133 0.99 -5.31 -6.70
CA LYS A 133 2.07 -5.31 -7.69
C LYS A 133 2.58 -3.90 -7.90
N ARG A 134 3.89 -3.73 -8.00
CA ARG A 134 4.46 -2.41 -8.28
C ARG A 134 3.98 -1.94 -9.64
N LYS A 135 3.49 -0.71 -9.71
CA LYS A 135 3.15 -0.08 -10.98
C LYS A 135 4.44 0.14 -11.77
N ALA A 136 4.49 -0.42 -12.98
CA ALA A 136 5.62 -0.26 -13.91
C ALA A 136 5.73 1.16 -14.46
#